data_AF-A0AAV2LMC4-F1
#
_entry.id   AF-A0AAV2LMC4-F1
#
_cell.length_a   1.000
_cell.length_b   1.000
_cell.length_c   1.000
_cell.angle_alpha   90.00
_cell.angle_beta   90.00
_cell.angle_gamma   90.00
#
_symmetry.space_group_name_H-M   'P 1'
#
loop_
_entity.id
_entity.type
_entity.pdbx_description
1 polymer ?
#
loop_
_entity_poly.entity_id
_entity_poly.type
_entity_poly.pdbx_seq_one_letter_code
_entity_poly.pdbx_strand_id
1 'polypeptide(L)'
;MVLESVSRIIKVQLPAYLKRLPLPESIGGFARLTVSEWLRLLPLLGILALLGYLTIRPFLPKKKKQRDSLINLKIQKENPKVVNEIDIEDLNSANVCYCRCWRSKTFPVCDKSHLKHNELTGDNIFFLKQSLYVIMCKALAGGQSLCWFIWH
;
A
#
# COMPACT_ATOMS: atom_id res chain seq x y z
N MET A 1 -13.80 -21.31 41.96
CA MET A 1 -13.87 -20.27 43.01
C MET A 1 -14.13 -18.86 42.48
N VAL A 2 -13.20 -18.23 41.71
CA VAL A 2 -13.39 -16.84 41.23
C VAL A 2 -14.54 -16.72 40.21
N LEU A 3 -14.59 -17.62 39.23
CA LEU A 3 -15.61 -17.61 38.17
C LEU A 3 -17.02 -17.88 38.70
N GLU A 4 -17.17 -18.74 39.71
CA GLU A 4 -18.44 -19.04 40.37
C GLU A 4 -18.97 -17.84 41.17
N SER A 5 -18.07 -17.11 41.83
CA SER A 5 -18.42 -15.91 42.59
C SER A 5 -18.90 -14.80 41.66
N VAL A 6 -18.21 -14.62 40.54
CA VAL A 6 -18.59 -13.67 39.48
C VAL A 6 -19.93 -14.06 38.84
N SER A 7 -20.15 -15.35 38.55
CA SER A 7 -21.44 -15.87 38.04
C SER A 7 -22.60 -15.55 38.97
N ARG A 8 -22.45 -15.77 40.29
CA ARG A 8 -23.49 -15.48 41.27
C ARG A 8 -23.81 -13.98 41.37
N ILE A 9 -22.79 -13.13 41.38
CA ILE A 9 -22.97 -11.67 41.48
C ILE A 9 -23.69 -11.14 40.24
N ILE A 10 -23.29 -11.62 39.06
CA ILE A 10 -23.93 -11.27 37.78
C ILE A 10 -25.39 -11.74 37.77
N LYS A 11 -25.71 -12.94 38.28
CA LYS A 11 -27.08 -13.47 38.37
C LYS A 11 -28.00 -12.67 39.32
N VAL A 12 -27.44 -12.01 40.34
CA VAL A 12 -28.21 -11.21 41.32
C VAL A 12 -28.53 -9.82 40.78
N GLN A 13 -27.63 -9.22 40.00
CA GLN A 13 -27.82 -7.87 39.46
C GLN A 13 -28.49 -7.83 38.08
N LEU A 14 -28.63 -8.98 37.40
CA LEU A 14 -29.23 -9.05 36.08
C LEU A 14 -30.76 -9.12 36.10
N PRO A 15 -31.45 -8.28 35.31
CA PRO A 15 -32.89 -8.37 35.09
C PRO A 15 -33.33 -9.74 34.55
N ALA A 16 -34.59 -10.12 34.80
CA ALA A 16 -35.12 -11.47 34.54
C ALA A 16 -34.95 -11.99 33.09
N TYR A 17 -34.79 -11.10 32.10
CA TYR A 17 -34.57 -11.44 30.70
C TYR A 17 -33.14 -11.96 30.40
N LEU A 18 -32.13 -11.57 31.18
CA LEU A 18 -30.73 -12.03 31.01
C LEU A 18 -30.46 -13.34 31.78
N LYS A 19 -31.37 -13.79 32.65
CA LYS A 19 -31.28 -15.09 33.35
C LYS A 19 -31.44 -16.29 32.42
N ARG A 20 -31.95 -16.09 31.20
CA ARG A 20 -32.05 -17.12 30.16
C ARG A 20 -30.80 -17.26 29.29
N LEU A 21 -29.77 -16.43 29.50
CA LEU A 21 -28.50 -16.67 28.82
C LEU A 21 -27.79 -17.87 29.47
N PRO A 22 -27.35 -18.85 28.68
CA PRO A 22 -26.47 -19.91 29.17
C PRO A 22 -25.09 -19.31 29.46
N LEU A 23 -24.96 -18.66 30.63
CA LEU A 23 -23.69 -18.14 31.11
C LEU A 23 -22.87 -19.31 31.68
N PRO A 24 -21.73 -19.67 31.06
CA PRO A 24 -20.96 -20.83 31.46
C PRO A 24 -20.23 -20.55 32.78
N GLU A 25 -20.36 -21.44 33.75
CA GLU A 25 -19.65 -21.36 35.03
C GLU A 25 -18.20 -21.90 34.95
N SER A 26 -17.79 -22.41 33.78
CA SER A 26 -16.41 -22.88 33.52
C SER A 26 -16.00 -22.80 32.04
N ILE A 27 -14.70 -22.73 31.78
CA ILE A 27 -14.10 -22.65 30.43
C ILE A 27 -14.41 -23.91 29.60
N GLY A 28 -14.62 -25.07 30.23
CA GLY A 28 -15.03 -26.31 29.56
C GLY A 28 -16.50 -26.34 29.12
N GLY A 29 -17.34 -25.42 29.61
CA GLY A 29 -18.74 -25.30 29.20
C GLY A 29 -18.91 -24.83 27.75
N PHE A 30 -17.93 -24.09 27.21
CA PHE A 30 -17.93 -23.61 25.81
C PHE A 30 -17.97 -24.74 24.78
N ALA A 31 -17.42 -25.92 25.10
CA ALA A 31 -17.39 -27.08 24.22
C ALA A 31 -18.68 -27.93 24.26
N ARG A 32 -19.56 -27.73 25.24
CA ARG A 32 -20.83 -28.48 25.42
C ARG A 32 -22.07 -27.73 24.92
N LEU A 33 -21.92 -26.51 24.39
CA LEU A 33 -23.05 -25.75 23.87
C LEU A 33 -23.57 -26.33 22.56
N THR A 34 -24.89 -26.41 22.46
CA THR A 34 -25.60 -26.89 21.28
C THR A 34 -25.54 -25.81 20.18
N VAL A 35 -25.54 -26.20 18.90
CA VAL A 35 -25.43 -25.25 17.75
C VAL A 35 -26.50 -24.14 17.80
N SER A 36 -27.69 -24.46 18.32
CA SER A 36 -28.79 -23.51 18.50
C SER A 36 -28.52 -22.44 19.58
N GLU A 37 -27.74 -22.76 20.60
CA GLU A 37 -27.35 -21.82 21.66
C GLU A 37 -26.22 -20.90 21.18
N TRP A 38 -25.29 -21.42 20.39
CA TRP A 38 -24.29 -20.62 19.69
C TRP A 38 -24.92 -19.60 18.74
N LEU A 39 -25.95 -19.99 17.98
CA LEU A 39 -26.71 -19.08 17.10
C LEU A 39 -27.38 -17.92 17.85
N ARG A 40 -27.90 -18.16 19.07
CA ARG A 40 -28.49 -17.12 19.92
C ARG A 40 -27.43 -16.19 20.53
N LEU A 41 -26.20 -16.65 20.69
CA LEU A 41 -25.09 -15.87 21.23
C LEU A 41 -24.38 -15.00 20.17
N LEU A 42 -24.45 -15.39 18.89
CA LEU A 42 -23.80 -14.69 17.77
C LEU A 42 -24.09 -13.18 17.72
N PRO A 43 -25.34 -12.69 17.89
CA PRO A 43 -25.62 -11.25 17.84
C PRO A 43 -24.89 -10.49 18.95
N LEU A 44 -24.85 -11.06 20.16
CA LEU A 44 -24.17 -10.47 21.32
C LEU A 44 -22.65 -10.47 21.14
N LEU A 45 -22.08 -11.58 20.68
CA LEU A 45 -20.65 -11.68 20.40
C LEU A 45 -20.23 -10.74 19.27
N GLY A 46 -21.07 -10.61 18.23
CA GLY A 46 -20.83 -9.69 17.12
C GLY A 46 -20.79 -8.23 17.58
N ILE A 47 -21.71 -7.82 18.45
CA ILE A 47 -21.71 -6.45 19.02
C ILE A 47 -20.47 -6.21 19.88
N LEU A 48 -20.10 -7.16 20.75
CA LEU A 48 -18.90 -7.03 21.60
C LEU A 48 -17.61 -6.99 20.77
N ALA A 49 -17.51 -7.83 19.74
CA ALA A 49 -16.39 -7.84 18.82
C ALA A 49 -16.28 -6.54 18.02
N LEU A 50 -17.42 -5.99 17.56
CA LEU A 50 -17.46 -4.72 16.84
C LEU A 50 -17.01 -3.55 17.73
N LEU A 51 -17.53 -3.47 18.96
CA LEU A 51 -17.13 -2.44 19.92
C LEU A 51 -15.64 -2.55 20.28
N GLY A 52 -15.15 -3.77 20.54
CA GLY A 52 -13.73 -4.03 20.77
C GLY A 52 -12.86 -3.67 19.58
N TYR A 53 -13.30 -3.96 18.35
CA TYR A 53 -12.59 -3.55 17.14
C TYR A 53 -12.53 -2.03 17.00
N LEU A 54 -13.63 -1.32 17.25
CA LEU A 54 -13.68 0.14 17.14
C LEU A 54 -12.77 0.84 18.17
N THR A 55 -12.67 0.31 19.40
CA THR A 55 -11.79 0.85 20.44
C THR A 55 -10.32 0.57 20.18
N ILE A 56 -9.98 -0.59 19.57
CA ILE A 56 -8.60 -0.99 19.25
C ILE A 56 -8.13 -0.38 17.92
N ARG A 57 -9.03 -0.08 16.97
CA ARG A 57 -8.73 0.51 15.66
C ARG A 57 -7.76 1.70 15.66
N PRO A 58 -7.87 2.71 16.56
CA PRO A 58 -6.91 3.83 16.58
C PRO A 58 -5.50 3.44 17.05
N PHE A 59 -5.37 2.34 17.81
CA PHE A 59 -4.09 1.85 18.32
C PHE A 59 -3.40 0.85 17.39
N LEU A 60 -4.12 0.31 16.39
CA LEU A 60 -3.53 -0.55 15.38
C LEU A 60 -2.62 0.29 14.45
N PRO A 61 -1.38 -0.15 14.20
CA PRO A 61 -0.47 0.57 13.31
C PRO A 61 -1.07 0.62 11.91
N LYS A 62 -1.49 1.82 11.49
CA LYS A 62 -1.86 2.05 10.09
C LYS A 62 -0.61 1.87 9.26
N LYS A 63 -0.61 0.93 8.29
CA LYS A 63 0.40 0.94 7.23
C LYS A 63 0.38 2.34 6.63
N LYS A 64 1.50 3.07 6.73
CA LYS A 64 1.64 4.37 6.07
C LYS A 64 1.37 4.11 4.59
N LYS A 65 0.22 4.56 4.09
CA LYS A 65 -0.01 4.65 2.65
C LYS A 65 1.15 5.50 2.15
N GLN A 66 2.04 4.90 1.37
CA GLN A 66 3.18 5.62 0.85
C GLN A 66 2.62 6.85 0.12
N ARG A 67 3.40 7.93 0.07
CA ARG A 67 3.06 9.11 -0.72
C ARG A 67 3.09 8.71 -2.21
N ASP A 68 2.06 8.00 -2.66
CA ASP A 68 1.98 7.34 -3.97
C ASP A 68 1.96 8.34 -5.14
N SER A 69 1.87 9.65 -4.84
CA SER A 69 1.91 10.71 -5.85
C SER A 69 3.30 11.31 -6.11
N LEU A 70 4.27 11.13 -5.21
CA LEU A 70 5.58 11.79 -5.35
C LEU A 70 6.56 10.91 -6.12
N ILE A 71 6.75 11.24 -7.40
CA ILE A 71 7.71 10.57 -8.27
C ILE A 71 9.15 10.88 -7.83
N ASN A 72 9.50 12.16 -7.69
CA ASN A 72 10.82 12.59 -7.22
C ASN A 72 10.86 12.63 -5.68
N LEU A 73 11.79 11.89 -5.06
CA LEU A 73 11.93 11.85 -3.60
C LEU A 73 13.07 12.71 -3.06
N LYS A 74 14.15 12.91 -3.82
CA LYS A 74 15.43 13.46 -3.29
C LYS A 74 16.17 14.40 -4.24
N ILE A 75 15.86 14.39 -5.53
CA ILE A 75 16.67 15.09 -6.54
C ILE A 75 16.23 16.54 -6.60
N GLN A 76 17.16 17.48 -6.39
CA GLN A 76 16.98 18.93 -6.62
C GLN A 76 15.61 19.47 -6.15
N LYS A 77 15.31 19.33 -4.86
CA LYS A 77 14.00 19.72 -4.28
C LYS A 77 13.83 21.22 -4.09
N GLU A 78 14.93 21.94 -4.22
CA GLU A 78 15.06 23.38 -4.08
C GLU A 78 14.58 24.08 -5.36
N ASN A 79 14.67 23.37 -6.50
CA ASN A 79 14.22 23.86 -7.79
C ASN A 79 12.74 23.52 -8.01
N PRO A 80 11.85 24.52 -8.28
CA PRO A 80 10.45 24.25 -8.59
C PRO A 80 10.25 23.39 -9.84
N LYS A 81 11.19 23.41 -10.80
CA LYS A 81 11.13 22.59 -12.02
C LYS A 81 12.53 22.16 -12.45
N VAL A 82 12.83 20.89 -12.23
CA VAL A 82 14.09 20.27 -12.65
C VAL A 82 14.02 19.94 -14.14
N VAL A 83 14.87 20.60 -14.93
CA VAL A 83 15.05 20.37 -16.38
C VAL A 83 16.53 20.11 -16.63
N ASN A 84 16.84 19.12 -17.45
CA ASN A 84 18.19 18.81 -17.89
C ASN A 84 18.28 19.06 -19.39
N GLU A 85 19.16 19.99 -19.78
CA GLU A 85 19.50 20.25 -21.17
C GLU A 85 20.61 19.30 -21.59
N ILE A 86 20.52 18.80 -22.82
CA ILE A 86 21.46 17.85 -23.39
C ILE A 86 21.83 18.41 -24.76
N ASP A 87 23.11 18.73 -24.94
CA ASP A 87 23.63 19.19 -26.21
C ASP A 87 23.75 18.05 -27.21
N ILE A 88 23.39 18.34 -28.46
CA ILE A 88 23.27 17.33 -29.51
C ILE A 88 24.65 16.88 -30.02
N GLU A 89 25.67 17.71 -29.83
CA GLU A 89 27.03 17.47 -30.31
C GLU A 89 27.79 16.46 -29.43
N ASP A 90 27.49 16.46 -28.13
CA ASP A 90 28.01 15.48 -27.15
C ASP A 90 27.41 14.07 -27.34
N LEU A 91 26.43 13.92 -28.24
CA LEU A 91 25.73 12.66 -28.52
C LEU A 91 26.49 11.73 -29.47
N ASN A 92 27.56 12.21 -30.11
CA ASN A 92 28.12 11.57 -31.29
C ASN A 92 28.95 10.30 -30.98
N SER A 93 29.22 9.98 -29.71
CA SER A 93 30.22 8.99 -29.33
C SER A 93 29.78 7.92 -28.31
N ALA A 94 28.62 8.06 -27.64
CA ALA A 94 28.20 7.11 -26.60
C ALA A 94 26.71 6.76 -26.65
N ASN A 95 26.36 5.50 -26.41
CA ASN A 95 24.97 5.08 -26.18
C ASN A 95 24.57 5.41 -24.73
N VAL A 96 24.33 6.68 -24.41
CA VAL A 96 23.91 7.07 -23.05
C VAL A 96 22.44 6.72 -22.83
N CYS A 97 22.11 6.38 -21.59
CA CYS A 97 20.75 6.11 -21.16
C CYS A 97 20.36 7.13 -20.09
N TYR A 98 19.21 7.78 -20.22
CA TYR A 98 18.73 8.80 -19.28
C TYR A 98 17.67 8.25 -18.33
N CYS A 99 17.73 8.69 -17.07
CA CYS A 99 16.85 8.26 -16.00
C CYS A 99 15.46 8.89 -16.12
N ARG A 100 14.41 8.07 -16.08
CA ARG A 100 13.00 8.53 -15.96
C ARG A 100 12.35 8.18 -14.63
N CYS A 101 13.00 7.36 -13.80
CA CYS A 101 12.43 6.87 -12.54
C CYS A 101 12.70 7.79 -11.34
N TRP A 102 13.54 8.82 -11.47
CA TRP A 102 13.93 9.70 -10.35
C TRP A 102 14.54 8.96 -9.15
N ARG A 103 15.17 7.81 -9.40
CA ARG A 103 15.87 7.01 -8.37
C ARG A 103 17.38 6.91 -8.62
N SER A 104 17.86 7.43 -9.75
CA SER A 104 19.28 7.32 -10.09
C SER A 104 20.16 8.18 -9.20
N LYS A 105 21.32 7.65 -8.81
CA LYS A 105 22.35 8.41 -8.09
C LYS A 105 23.15 9.33 -9.01
N THR A 106 23.29 8.96 -10.28
CA THR A 106 24.02 9.72 -11.31
C THR A 106 23.06 10.51 -12.20
N PHE A 107 21.97 11.02 -11.63
CA PHE A 107 20.95 11.76 -12.37
C PHE A 107 21.59 12.95 -13.11
N PRO A 108 21.35 13.14 -14.43
CA PRO A 108 20.25 12.60 -15.24
C PRO A 108 20.50 11.24 -15.93
N VAL A 109 21.69 10.64 -15.80
CA VAL A 109 22.03 9.35 -16.43
C VAL A 109 21.38 8.19 -15.68
N CYS A 110 21.04 7.12 -16.39
CA CYS A 110 20.48 5.90 -15.82
C CYS A 110 21.58 4.97 -15.29
N ASP A 111 21.51 4.65 -13.99
CA ASP A 111 22.35 3.68 -13.27
C ASP A 111 21.65 2.34 -13.02
N LYS A 112 20.58 2.04 -13.76
CA LYS A 112 19.70 0.87 -13.57
C LYS A 112 18.92 0.82 -12.26
N SER A 113 18.86 1.91 -11.48
CA SER A 113 18.04 1.98 -10.26
C SER A 113 16.53 1.77 -10.48
N HIS A 114 16.04 1.90 -11.72
CA HIS A 114 14.66 1.60 -12.08
C HIS A 114 14.29 0.12 -11.87
N LEU A 115 15.23 -0.82 -12.02
CA LEU A 115 14.96 -2.24 -11.81
C LEU A 115 14.54 -2.52 -10.36
N LYS A 116 15.31 -1.97 -9.40
CA LYS A 116 15.00 -2.08 -7.97
C LYS A 116 13.67 -1.39 -7.61
N HIS A 117 13.38 -0.26 -8.25
CA HIS A 117 12.10 0.44 -8.06
C HIS A 117 10.92 -0.40 -8.56
N ASN A 118 11.05 -1.00 -9.74
CA ASN A 118 10.05 -1.86 -10.35
C ASN A 118 9.79 -3.10 -9.50
N GLU A 119 10.83 -3.76 -8.97
CA GLU A 119 10.70 -4.91 -8.08
C GLU A 119 9.98 -4.58 -6.78
N LEU A 120 10.30 -3.44 -6.16
CA LEU A 120 9.71 -3.03 -4.87
C LEU A 120 8.27 -2.50 -4.99
N THR A 121 7.94 -1.88 -6.12
CA THR A 121 6.66 -1.17 -6.32
C THR A 121 5.70 -1.94 -7.24
N GLY A 122 6.20 -2.93 -7.99
CA GLY A 122 5.45 -3.56 -9.10
C GLY A 122 5.29 -2.65 -10.31
N ASP A 123 6.17 -1.65 -10.45
CA ASP A 123 6.14 -0.63 -11.51
C ASP A 123 6.87 -1.12 -12.77
N ASN A 124 6.69 -0.46 -13.92
CA ASN A 124 7.27 -0.85 -15.20
C ASN A 124 8.05 0.28 -15.89
N ILE A 125 8.62 1.20 -15.10
CA ILE A 125 9.38 2.33 -15.63
C ILE A 125 10.70 1.87 -16.26
N PHE A 126 11.05 2.47 -17.40
CA PHE A 126 12.29 2.22 -18.13
C PHE A 126 13.10 3.50 -18.38
N PHE A 127 14.34 3.39 -18.82
CA PHE A 127 15.19 4.53 -19.20
C PHE A 127 14.86 5.06 -20.60
N LEU A 128 15.34 6.27 -20.92
CA LEU A 128 15.32 6.79 -22.28
C LEU A 128 16.67 6.52 -22.94
N LYS A 129 16.69 5.81 -24.08
CA LYS A 129 17.94 5.59 -24.82
C LYS A 129 18.22 6.80 -25.72
N GLN A 130 19.42 7.36 -25.60
CA GLN A 130 19.84 8.56 -26.32
C GLN A 130 19.78 8.40 -27.85
N SER A 131 20.22 7.24 -28.38
CA SER A 131 20.13 6.93 -29.81
C SER A 131 18.67 7.01 -30.35
N LEU A 132 17.69 6.60 -29.56
CA LEU A 132 16.27 6.68 -29.93
C LEU A 132 15.77 8.14 -29.96
N TYR A 133 16.25 8.97 -29.02
CA TYR A 133 15.90 10.38 -28.95
C TYR A 133 16.41 11.15 -30.19
N VAL A 134 17.63 10.88 -30.64
CA VAL A 134 18.20 11.51 -31.85
C VAL A 134 17.45 11.11 -33.12
N ILE A 135 17.11 9.82 -33.26
CA ILE A 135 16.30 9.33 -34.38
C ILE A 135 14.95 10.06 -34.40
N MET A 136 14.31 10.22 -33.23
CA MET A 136 13.05 10.94 -33.09
C MET A 136 13.18 12.44 -33.45
N CYS A 137 14.20 13.13 -32.96
CA CYS A 137 14.43 14.55 -33.28
C CYS A 137 14.74 14.77 -34.77
N LYS A 138 15.55 13.90 -35.39
CA LYS A 138 15.83 13.96 -36.83
C LYS A 138 14.56 13.69 -37.66
N ALA A 139 13.70 12.75 -37.23
CA ALA A 139 12.42 12.49 -37.88
C ALA A 139 11.47 13.70 -37.77
N LEU A 140 11.44 14.39 -36.62
CA LEU A 140 10.59 15.56 -36.40
C LEU A 140 11.02 16.79 -37.20
N ALA A 141 12.33 16.98 -37.41
CA ALA A 141 12.87 18.08 -38.22
C ALA A 141 12.68 17.88 -39.74
N GLY A 142 12.34 16.66 -40.19
CA GLY A 142 12.28 16.26 -41.61
C GLY A 142 10.90 16.28 -42.28
N GLY A 143 9.82 16.65 -41.58
CA GLY A 143 8.49 16.86 -42.18
C GLY A 143 7.57 15.63 -42.27
N GLN A 144 6.29 15.91 -41.95
CA GLN A 144 5.07 15.09 -42.04
C GLN A 144 4.79 14.07 -40.90
N SER A 145 3.82 14.47 -40.05
CA SER A 145 2.67 13.69 -39.55
C SER A 145 2.85 12.20 -39.17
N LEU A 146 2.49 11.90 -37.91
CA LEU A 146 2.26 10.57 -37.30
C LEU A 146 3.50 9.72 -37.00
N CYS A 147 4.07 9.92 -35.80
CA CYS A 147 4.90 8.87 -35.19
C CYS A 147 4.09 8.18 -34.10
N TRP A 148 3.51 7.04 -34.45
CA TRP A 148 2.98 6.06 -33.51
C TRP A 148 4.10 5.64 -32.55
N PHE A 149 3.83 5.72 -31.25
CA PHE A 149 4.62 5.06 -30.21
C PHE A 149 4.50 3.54 -30.43
N ILE A 150 5.36 2.96 -31.29
CA ILE A 150 5.46 1.51 -31.38
C ILE A 150 6.41 1.04 -30.28
N TRP A 151 5.74 0.55 -29.25
CA TRP A 151 6.21 -0.32 -28.19
C TRP A 151 6.71 -1.64 -28.78
N HIS A 152 7.87 -2.12 -28.33
CA HIS A 152 8.19 -3.54 -28.30
C HIS A 152 9.20 -3.83 -27.19
#